data_AF-A0A9X1ST31-F1
#
_entry.id   AF-A0A9X1ST31-F1
#
_cell.length_a   1.000
_cell.length_b   1.000
_cell.length_c   1.000
_cell.angle_alpha   90.00
_cell.angle_beta   90.00
_cell.angle_gamma   90.00
#
_symmetry.space_group_name_H-M   'P 1'
#
loop_
_entity.id
_entity.type
_entity.pdbx_description
1 polymer ?
#
loop_
_entity_poly.entity_id
_entity_poly.type
_entity_poly.pdbx_seq_one_letter_code
_entity_poly.pdbx_strand_id
1 'polypeptide(L)'
;MSRTEEISSDVKAVSAAAEEVRNRAEEALEFARNEIDTAYEHGWDGVGQSINIAGEALEKIVEELDSTSGTFENVAKSLDAISEQMSHNEVAEQLALTMTEIDAGHETMQGTSELVEEALTGADQAEHQSLGTRLHKLREEVEKLAGQLQQSRSDIESEHEQAEKMGQQEADAEAKKREDEQGQEKDDEDRRDEDGDRRSGRAAQS
;
A
#
# COMPACT_ATOMS: atom_id res chain seq x y z
N MET A 1 -19.26 2.80 8.41
CA MET A 1 -17.82 2.84 8.16
C MET A 1 -17.64 3.39 6.76
N SER A 2 -16.71 4.33 6.56
CA SER A 2 -16.32 4.73 5.20
C SER A 2 -15.55 3.57 4.56
N ARG A 3 -15.52 3.53 3.22
CA ARG A 3 -14.76 2.49 2.49
C ARG A 3 -13.26 2.55 2.81
N THR A 4 -12.75 3.73 3.14
CA THR A 4 -11.39 3.94 3.64
C THR A 4 -11.11 3.28 5.00
N GLU A 5 -12.10 3.23 5.91
CA GLU A 5 -11.98 2.52 7.20
C GLU A 5 -11.93 1.00 7.00
N GLU A 6 -12.70 0.48 6.04
CA GLU A 6 -12.68 -0.94 5.66
C GLU A 6 -11.31 -1.32 5.08
N ILE A 7 -10.81 -0.53 4.13
CA ILE A 7 -9.47 -0.73 3.55
C ILE A 7 -8.37 -0.63 4.63
N SER A 8 -8.45 0.34 5.56
CA SER A 8 -7.51 0.45 6.69
C SER A 8 -7.54 -0.81 7.57
N SER A 9 -8.73 -1.32 7.86
CA SER A 9 -8.90 -2.57 8.61
C SER A 9 -8.27 -3.77 7.88
N ASP A 10 -8.48 -3.88 6.58
CA ASP A 10 -7.93 -4.97 5.77
C ASP A 10 -6.41 -4.91 5.68
N VAL A 11 -5.84 -3.71 5.46
CA VAL A 11 -4.37 -3.51 5.49
C VAL A 11 -3.79 -3.88 6.85
N LYS A 12 -4.44 -3.52 7.95
CA LYS A 12 -4.01 -3.92 9.30
C LYS A 12 -4.07 -5.43 9.50
N ALA A 13 -5.07 -6.10 8.93
CA ALA A 13 -5.15 -7.56 8.96
C ALA A 13 -4.03 -8.21 8.12
N VAL A 14 -3.68 -7.64 6.96
CA VAL A 14 -2.54 -8.08 6.15
C VAL A 14 -1.22 -7.87 6.88
N SER A 15 -1.04 -6.74 7.56
CA SER A 15 0.12 -6.45 8.41
C SER A 15 0.28 -7.49 9.52
N ALA A 16 -0.78 -7.78 10.27
CA ALA A 16 -0.74 -8.81 11.31
C ALA A 16 -0.44 -10.21 10.74
N ALA A 17 -0.95 -10.52 9.55
CA ALA A 17 -0.65 -11.78 8.88
C ALA A 17 0.81 -11.84 8.41
N ALA A 18 1.39 -10.73 7.93
CA ALA A 18 2.80 -10.63 7.56
C ALA A 18 3.72 -10.86 8.77
N GLU A 19 3.39 -10.31 9.94
CA GLU A 19 4.10 -10.59 11.19
C GLU A 19 4.03 -12.07 11.57
N GLU A 20 2.88 -12.73 11.40
CA GLU A 20 2.74 -14.16 11.68
C GLU A 20 3.61 -15.02 10.75
N VAL A 21 3.64 -14.68 9.45
CA VAL A 21 4.48 -15.35 8.45
C VAL A 21 5.96 -15.14 8.76
N ARG A 22 6.36 -13.93 9.18
CA ARG A 22 7.72 -13.63 9.64
C ARG A 22 8.10 -14.51 10.82
N ASN A 23 7.27 -14.60 11.85
CA ASN A 23 7.53 -15.44 13.02
C ASN A 23 7.74 -16.91 12.62
N ARG A 24 6.96 -17.42 11.66
CA ARG A 24 7.13 -18.78 11.14
C ARG A 24 8.42 -18.96 10.35
N ALA A 25 8.84 -17.95 9.59
CA ALA A 25 10.14 -17.96 8.91
C ALA A 25 11.29 -17.97 9.94
N GLU A 26 11.19 -17.20 11.02
CA GLU A 26 12.16 -17.22 12.13
C GLU A 26 12.22 -18.59 12.82
N GLU A 27 11.07 -19.22 13.10
CA GLU A 27 11.03 -20.59 13.64
C GLU A 27 11.66 -21.61 12.69
N ALA A 28 11.44 -21.48 11.38
CA ALA A 28 12.05 -22.34 10.37
C ALA A 28 13.57 -22.11 10.28
N LEU A 29 14.03 -20.86 10.44
CA LEU A 29 15.44 -20.50 10.46
C LEU A 29 16.15 -21.08 11.67
N GLU A 30 15.57 -20.94 12.87
CA GLU A 30 16.12 -21.53 14.09
C GLU A 30 16.17 -23.06 13.97
N PHE A 31 15.12 -23.67 13.42
CA PHE A 31 15.10 -25.09 13.13
C PHE A 31 16.24 -25.51 12.18
N ALA A 32 16.41 -24.81 11.05
CA ALA A 32 17.49 -25.07 10.11
C ALA A 32 18.88 -24.95 10.76
N ARG A 33 19.10 -23.91 11.57
CA ARG A 33 20.37 -23.70 12.32
C ARG A 33 20.70 -24.89 13.24
N ASN A 34 19.72 -25.40 13.98
CA ASN A 34 19.92 -26.57 14.85
C ASN A 34 20.25 -27.85 14.05
N GLU A 35 19.62 -28.04 12.89
CA GLU A 35 19.88 -29.20 12.02
C GLU A 35 21.25 -29.11 11.33
N ILE A 36 21.73 -27.91 10.99
CA ILE A 36 23.07 -27.69 10.46
C ILE A 36 24.13 -28.15 11.46
N ASP A 37 24.02 -27.71 12.72
CA ASP A 37 24.94 -28.10 13.79
C ASP A 37 24.94 -29.62 13.96
N THR A 38 23.75 -30.23 14.00
CA THR A 38 23.58 -31.69 14.10
C THR A 38 24.22 -32.43 12.92
N ALA A 39 24.04 -31.94 11.70
CA ALA A 39 24.63 -32.55 10.51
C ALA A 39 26.17 -32.49 10.55
N TYR A 40 26.75 -31.37 10.96
CA TYR A 40 28.21 -31.25 11.08
C TYR A 40 28.77 -32.10 12.22
N GLU A 41 28.08 -32.21 13.37
CA GLU A 41 28.47 -33.12 14.45
C GLU A 41 28.53 -34.58 14.01
N HIS A 42 27.66 -34.98 13.07
CA HIS A 42 27.63 -36.32 12.49
C HIS A 42 28.53 -36.50 11.26
N GLY A 43 29.25 -35.46 10.83
CA GLY A 43 30.13 -35.49 9.65
C GLY A 43 29.36 -35.57 8.32
N TRP A 44 28.11 -35.13 8.30
CA TRP A 44 27.27 -35.04 7.09
C TRP A 44 27.45 -33.68 6.42
N ASP A 45 28.68 -33.35 6.05
CA ASP A 45 29.04 -32.01 5.57
C ASP A 45 28.19 -31.55 4.37
N GLY A 46 27.83 -32.46 3.46
CA GLY A 46 26.98 -32.16 2.31
C GLY A 46 25.54 -31.82 2.71
N VAL A 47 24.97 -32.54 3.69
CA VAL A 47 23.64 -32.24 4.23
C VAL A 47 23.67 -30.91 4.98
N GLY A 48 24.68 -30.68 5.82
CA GLY A 48 24.87 -29.42 6.52
C GLY A 48 24.98 -28.22 5.58
N GLN A 49 25.70 -28.35 4.46
CA GLN A 49 25.79 -27.31 3.43
C GLN A 49 24.44 -27.03 2.75
N SER A 50 23.69 -28.07 2.39
CA SER A 50 22.38 -27.90 1.77
C SER A 50 21.36 -27.25 2.71
N ILE A 51 21.36 -27.61 4.00
CA ILE A 51 20.52 -26.95 5.01
C ILE A 51 21.01 -25.51 5.26
N ASN A 52 22.32 -25.25 5.21
CA ASN A 52 22.85 -23.89 5.35
C ASN A 52 22.38 -22.95 4.24
N ILE A 53 22.31 -23.42 2.99
CA ILE A 53 21.70 -22.65 1.89
C ILE A 53 20.25 -22.29 2.21
N ALA A 54 19.48 -23.26 2.73
CA ALA A 54 18.10 -23.00 3.14
C ALA A 54 18.01 -22.00 4.32
N GLY A 55 18.96 -22.06 5.27
CA GLY A 55 19.08 -21.10 6.36
C GLY A 55 19.38 -19.68 5.88
N GLU A 56 20.33 -19.51 4.94
CA GLU A 56 20.67 -18.21 4.37
C GLU A 56 19.49 -17.59 3.61
N ALA A 57 18.71 -18.41 2.88
CA ALA A 57 17.49 -17.95 2.22
C ALA A 57 16.40 -17.54 3.24
N LEU A 58 16.23 -18.33 4.31
CA LEU A 58 15.30 -18.00 5.41
C LEU A 58 15.67 -16.71 6.15
N GLU A 59 16.96 -16.43 6.33
CA GLU A 59 17.41 -15.17 6.93
C GLU A 59 17.00 -13.96 6.08
N LYS A 60 17.20 -14.04 4.75
CA LYS A 60 16.72 -13.00 3.82
C LYS A 60 15.20 -12.86 3.81
N ILE A 61 14.46 -13.97 3.87
CA ILE A 61 12.99 -13.96 3.97
C ILE A 61 12.54 -13.16 5.20
N VAL A 62 13.18 -13.37 6.35
CA VAL A 62 12.86 -12.64 7.59
C VAL A 62 13.12 -11.14 7.42
N GLU A 63 14.25 -10.76 6.81
CA GLU A 63 14.58 -9.35 6.51
C GLU A 63 13.55 -8.69 5.58
N GLU A 64 13.13 -9.38 4.52
CA GLU A 64 12.14 -8.88 3.56
C GLU A 64 10.73 -8.74 4.15
N LEU A 65 10.32 -9.69 5.00
CA LEU A 65 9.04 -9.64 5.72
C LEU A 65 9.01 -8.52 6.77
N ASP A 66 10.15 -8.19 7.39
CA ASP A 66 10.28 -7.04 8.30
C ASP A 66 10.12 -5.72 7.55
N SER A 67 10.79 -5.58 6.39
CA SER A 67 10.64 -4.43 5.50
C SER A 67 9.19 -4.26 5.03
N THR A 68 8.55 -5.36 4.63
CA THR A 68 7.15 -5.40 4.18
C THR A 68 6.18 -5.02 5.31
N SER A 69 6.42 -5.48 6.54
CA SER A 69 5.61 -5.08 7.70
C SER A 69 5.70 -3.57 7.97
N GLY A 70 6.89 -2.98 7.85
CA GLY A 70 7.09 -1.53 7.96
C GLY A 70 6.32 -0.76 6.88
N THR A 71 6.30 -1.27 5.65
CA THR A 71 5.48 -0.71 4.56
C THR A 71 4.00 -0.71 4.91
N PHE A 72 3.45 -1.81 5.46
CA PHE A 72 2.03 -1.84 5.84
C PHE A 72 1.68 -0.94 7.01
N GLU A 73 2.61 -0.74 7.94
CA GLU A 73 2.40 0.23 9.01
C GLU A 73 2.27 1.66 8.45
N ASN A 74 3.07 2.01 7.43
CA ASN A 74 2.97 3.30 6.75
C ASN A 74 1.66 3.44 5.97
N VAL A 75 1.28 2.41 5.20
CA VAL A 75 -0.01 2.35 4.48
C VAL A 75 -1.18 2.55 5.46
N ALA A 76 -1.17 1.84 6.59
CA ALA A 76 -2.22 1.96 7.60
C ALA A 76 -2.29 3.37 8.21
N LYS A 77 -1.15 4.01 8.49
CA LYS A 77 -1.08 5.40 8.97
C LYS A 77 -1.62 6.39 7.94
N SER A 78 -1.27 6.21 6.67
CA SER A 78 -1.76 7.04 5.56
C SER A 78 -3.29 6.92 5.42
N LEU A 79 -3.83 5.71 5.48
CA LEU A 79 -5.28 5.46 5.44
C LEU A 79 -6.01 6.01 6.67
N ASP A 80 -5.43 5.92 7.85
CA ASP A 80 -6.00 6.53 9.06
C ASP A 80 -6.02 8.06 8.96
N ALA A 81 -4.96 8.67 8.40
CA ALA A 81 -4.89 10.12 8.15
C ALA A 81 -5.93 10.60 7.14
N ILE A 82 -6.21 9.82 6.09
CA ILE A 82 -7.29 10.10 5.13
C ILE A 82 -8.64 10.20 5.83
N SER A 83 -8.86 9.43 6.89
CA SER A 83 -10.11 9.44 7.66
C SER A 83 -10.33 10.75 8.44
N GLU A 84 -9.26 11.54 8.70
CA GLU A 84 -9.29 12.73 9.57
C GLU A 84 -9.63 14.07 8.85
N GLN A 85 -10.62 14.09 7.96
CA GLN A 85 -11.14 15.31 7.27
C GLN A 85 -10.17 15.98 6.29
N MET A 86 -9.62 15.20 5.35
CA MET A 86 -8.88 15.74 4.21
C MET A 86 -9.82 16.23 3.08
N SER A 87 -9.38 17.22 2.30
CA SER A 87 -10.05 17.57 1.04
C SER A 87 -9.91 16.44 0.01
N HIS A 88 -10.81 16.37 -0.99
CA HIS A 88 -10.79 15.29 -1.98
C HIS A 88 -9.46 15.14 -2.75
N ASN A 89 -8.74 16.26 -2.99
CA ASN A 89 -7.42 16.24 -3.62
C ASN A 89 -6.34 15.67 -2.70
N GLU A 90 -6.37 16.01 -1.41
CA GLU A 90 -5.44 15.45 -0.43
C GLU A 90 -5.69 13.95 -0.23
N VAL A 91 -6.96 13.52 -0.25
CA VAL A 91 -7.33 12.09 -0.24
C VAL A 91 -6.73 11.37 -1.45
N ALA A 92 -6.88 11.93 -2.66
CA ALA A 92 -6.30 11.33 -3.87
C ALA A 92 -4.78 11.21 -3.79
N GLU A 93 -4.07 12.26 -3.36
CA GLU A 93 -2.61 12.24 -3.20
C GLU A 93 -2.16 11.17 -2.19
N GLN A 94 -2.84 11.06 -1.05
CA GLN A 94 -2.52 10.04 -0.05
C GLN A 94 -2.82 8.62 -0.54
N LEU A 95 -3.91 8.41 -1.28
CA LEU A 95 -4.20 7.10 -1.89
C LEU A 95 -3.14 6.74 -2.95
N ALA A 96 -2.62 7.71 -3.71
CA ALA A 96 -1.54 7.49 -4.67
C ALA A 96 -0.23 7.05 -3.99
N LEU A 97 0.13 7.69 -2.88
CA LEU A 97 1.27 7.28 -2.05
C LEU A 97 1.07 5.87 -1.50
N THR A 98 -0.13 5.60 -0.99
CA THR A 98 -0.52 4.28 -0.45
C THR A 98 -0.40 3.18 -1.51
N MET A 99 -0.82 3.43 -2.75
CA MET A 99 -0.63 2.47 -3.86
C MET A 99 0.85 2.19 -4.15
N THR A 100 1.69 3.24 -4.15
CA THR A 100 3.13 3.10 -4.38
C THR A 100 3.79 2.24 -3.30
N GLU A 101 3.38 2.42 -2.05
CA GLU A 101 3.84 1.61 -0.92
C GLU A 101 3.41 0.15 -1.07
N ILE A 102 2.14 -0.10 -1.43
CA ILE A 102 1.67 -1.49 -1.65
C ILE A 102 2.38 -2.16 -2.82
N ASP A 103 2.64 -1.45 -3.92
CA ASP A 103 3.38 -1.99 -5.05
C ASP A 103 4.81 -2.41 -4.64
N ALA A 104 5.48 -1.62 -3.80
CA ALA A 104 6.79 -1.97 -3.23
C ALA A 104 6.71 -3.18 -2.28
N GLY A 105 5.67 -3.27 -1.45
CA GLY A 105 5.41 -4.44 -0.61
C GLY A 105 5.15 -5.70 -1.43
N HIS A 106 4.43 -5.58 -2.55
CA HIS A 106 4.17 -6.70 -3.46
C HIS A 106 5.45 -7.16 -4.17
N GLU A 107 6.30 -6.25 -4.64
CA GLU A 107 7.62 -6.59 -5.21
C GLU A 107 8.49 -7.34 -4.18
N THR A 108 8.48 -6.88 -2.92
CA THR A 108 9.19 -7.55 -1.84
C THR A 108 8.64 -8.97 -1.60
N MET A 109 7.31 -9.15 -1.59
CA MET A 109 6.69 -10.48 -1.44
C MET A 109 7.01 -11.42 -2.61
N GLN A 110 7.19 -10.90 -3.83
CA GLN A 110 7.67 -11.70 -4.96
C GLN A 110 9.11 -12.19 -4.73
N GLY A 111 10.00 -11.31 -4.28
CA GLY A 111 11.35 -11.69 -3.86
C GLY A 111 11.35 -12.75 -2.76
N THR A 112 10.47 -12.59 -1.78
CA THR A 112 10.32 -13.54 -0.67
C THR A 112 9.88 -14.91 -1.19
N SER A 113 8.95 -14.95 -2.16
CA SER A 113 8.53 -16.20 -2.78
C SER A 113 9.69 -16.90 -3.51
N GLU A 114 10.57 -16.16 -4.19
CA GLU A 114 11.75 -16.73 -4.85
C GLU A 114 12.75 -17.29 -3.83
N LEU A 115 12.95 -16.61 -2.71
CA LEU A 115 13.80 -17.09 -1.62
C LEU A 115 13.23 -18.34 -0.94
N VAL A 116 11.91 -18.46 -0.82
CA VAL A 116 11.28 -19.68 -0.27
C VAL A 116 11.54 -20.88 -1.20
N GLU A 117 11.53 -20.68 -2.53
CA GLU A 117 11.91 -21.72 -3.49
C GLU A 117 13.40 -22.09 -3.40
N GLU A 118 14.28 -21.12 -3.16
CA GLU A 118 15.70 -21.38 -2.89
C GLU A 118 15.86 -22.23 -1.62
N ALA A 119 15.14 -21.89 -0.55
CA ALA A 119 15.15 -22.65 0.69
C ALA A 119 14.61 -24.08 0.51
N LEU A 120 13.53 -24.25 -0.25
CA LEU A 120 12.98 -25.56 -0.60
C LEU A 120 13.99 -26.40 -1.37
N THR A 121 14.69 -25.80 -2.34
CA THR A 121 15.75 -26.47 -3.09
C THR A 121 16.87 -26.97 -2.16
N GLY A 122 17.29 -26.15 -1.19
CA GLY A 122 18.28 -26.56 -0.18
C GLY A 122 17.78 -27.71 0.70
N ALA A 123 16.52 -27.63 1.18
CA ALA A 123 15.91 -28.68 1.98
C ALA A 123 15.76 -30.01 1.21
N ASP A 124 15.39 -29.95 -0.07
CA ASP A 124 15.24 -31.12 -0.93
C ASP A 124 16.59 -31.79 -1.22
N GLN A 125 17.65 -31.00 -1.47
CA GLN A 125 19.01 -31.52 -1.63
C GLN A 125 19.52 -32.22 -0.36
N ALA A 126 19.09 -31.75 0.81
CA ALA A 126 19.36 -32.37 2.09
C ALA A 126 18.43 -33.56 2.41
N GLU A 127 17.44 -33.86 1.55
CA GLU A 127 16.34 -34.82 1.80
C GLU A 127 15.60 -34.55 3.14
N HIS A 128 15.55 -33.28 3.57
CA HIS A 128 15.13 -32.89 4.90
C HIS A 128 13.61 -32.62 4.99
N GLN A 129 12.83 -33.70 5.07
CA GLN A 129 11.36 -33.67 4.97
C GLN A 129 10.64 -32.70 5.92
N SER A 130 11.11 -32.58 7.17
CA SER A 130 10.47 -31.69 8.16
C SER A 130 10.70 -30.21 7.85
N LEU A 131 11.86 -29.86 7.29
CA LEU A 131 12.18 -28.51 6.86
C LEU A 131 11.40 -28.19 5.58
N GLY A 132 11.38 -29.11 4.61
CA GLY A 132 10.58 -28.96 3.40
C GLY A 132 9.08 -28.76 3.69
N THR A 133 8.51 -29.48 4.66
CA THR A 133 7.12 -29.29 5.07
C THR A 133 6.85 -27.90 5.64
N ARG A 134 7.77 -27.38 6.47
CA ARG A 134 7.66 -26.01 7.03
C ARG A 134 7.75 -24.96 5.93
N LEU A 135 8.67 -25.14 4.99
CA LEU A 135 8.89 -24.22 3.86
C LEU A 135 7.72 -24.21 2.88
N HIS A 136 7.10 -25.36 2.60
CA HIS A 136 5.88 -25.41 1.79
C HIS A 136 4.73 -24.63 2.43
N LYS A 137 4.55 -24.78 3.75
CA LYS A 137 3.55 -24.00 4.48
C LYS A 137 3.88 -22.50 4.43
N LEU A 138 5.14 -22.13 4.61
CA LEU A 138 5.59 -20.74 4.51
C LEU A 138 5.29 -20.16 3.12
N ARG A 139 5.54 -20.94 2.06
CA ARG A 139 5.21 -20.57 0.68
C ARG A 139 3.72 -20.28 0.49
N GLU A 140 2.85 -21.20 0.93
CA GLU A 140 1.40 -21.02 0.82
C GLU A 140 0.92 -19.74 1.52
N GLU A 141 1.53 -19.40 2.65
CA GLU A 141 1.20 -18.20 3.41
C GLU A 141 1.73 -16.92 2.75
N VAL A 142 2.95 -16.94 2.19
CA VAL A 142 3.49 -15.83 1.39
C VAL A 142 2.64 -15.58 0.13
N GLU A 143 2.26 -16.65 -0.60
CA GLU A 143 1.37 -16.54 -1.77
C GLU A 143 0.01 -15.94 -1.38
N LYS A 144 -0.53 -16.35 -0.23
CA LYS A 144 -1.78 -15.79 0.30
C LYS A 144 -1.63 -14.30 0.63
N LEU A 145 -0.54 -13.89 1.30
CA LEU A 145 -0.27 -12.49 1.61
C LEU A 145 -0.16 -11.64 0.34
N ALA A 146 0.59 -12.10 -0.66
CA ALA A 146 0.71 -11.42 -1.95
C ALA A 146 -0.67 -11.23 -2.62
N GLY A 147 -1.53 -12.25 -2.56
CA GLY A 147 -2.91 -12.13 -3.06
C GLY A 147 -3.76 -11.12 -2.29
N GLN A 148 -3.65 -11.07 -0.97
CA GLN A 148 -4.37 -10.08 -0.15
C GLN A 148 -3.87 -8.65 -0.40
N LEU A 149 -2.59 -8.48 -0.70
CA LEU A 149 -2.02 -7.19 -1.07
C LEU A 149 -2.52 -6.69 -2.40
N GLN A 150 -2.54 -7.57 -3.40
CA GLN A 150 -3.07 -7.22 -4.71
C GLN A 150 -4.55 -6.83 -4.63
N GLN A 151 -5.32 -7.50 -3.77
CA GLN A 151 -6.70 -7.11 -3.49
C GLN A 151 -6.78 -5.72 -2.86
N SER A 152 -6.00 -5.46 -1.80
CA SER A 152 -5.97 -4.15 -1.12
C SER A 152 -5.58 -3.02 -2.09
N ARG A 153 -4.61 -3.26 -2.97
CA ARG A 153 -4.20 -2.34 -4.04
C ARG A 153 -5.34 -2.00 -4.98
N SER A 154 -6.11 -2.99 -5.42
CA SER A 154 -7.29 -2.79 -6.28
C SER A 154 -8.39 -1.98 -5.59
N ASP A 155 -8.59 -2.18 -4.29
CA ASP A 155 -9.59 -1.43 -3.52
C ASP A 155 -9.18 0.03 -3.33
N ILE A 156 -7.90 0.28 -3.06
CA ILE A 156 -7.34 1.64 -2.97
C ILE A 156 -7.39 2.36 -4.31
N GLU A 157 -7.07 1.69 -5.41
CA GLU A 157 -7.18 2.25 -6.76
C GLU A 157 -8.62 2.68 -7.08
N SER A 158 -9.60 1.84 -6.72
CA SER A 158 -11.03 2.18 -6.89
C SER A 158 -11.44 3.41 -6.08
N GLU A 159 -10.90 3.59 -4.87
CA GLU A 159 -11.16 4.79 -4.06
C GLU A 159 -10.40 6.01 -4.57
N HIS A 160 -9.19 5.82 -5.10
CA HIS A 160 -8.39 6.89 -5.71
C HIS A 160 -9.11 7.51 -6.90
N GLU A 161 -9.59 6.68 -7.84
CA GLU A 161 -10.37 7.14 -8.99
C GLU A 161 -11.64 7.91 -8.60
N GLN A 162 -12.29 7.49 -7.50
CA GLN A 162 -13.46 8.19 -6.97
C GLN A 162 -13.08 9.54 -6.35
N ALA A 163 -11.99 9.60 -5.59
CA ALA A 163 -11.48 10.83 -4.99
C ALA A 163 -11.09 11.86 -6.06
N GLU A 164 -10.37 11.45 -7.11
CA GLU A 164 -10.03 12.31 -8.25
C GLU A 164 -11.26 12.85 -8.96
N LYS A 165 -12.26 11.99 -9.20
CA LYS A 165 -13.49 12.40 -9.86
C LYS A 165 -14.27 13.43 -9.04
N MET A 166 -14.32 13.26 -7.72
CA MET A 166 -14.97 14.21 -6.81
C MET A 166 -14.21 15.54 -6.78
N GLY A 167 -12.88 15.51 -6.66
CA GLY A 167 -12.03 16.71 -6.70
C GLY A 167 -12.21 17.52 -7.98
N GLN A 168 -12.30 16.85 -9.15
CA GLN A 168 -12.56 17.51 -10.42
C GLN A 168 -13.95 18.17 -10.46
N GLN A 169 -14.99 17.49 -9.96
CA GLN A 169 -16.35 18.04 -9.92
C GLN A 169 -16.45 19.27 -9.04
N GLU A 170 -15.75 19.29 -7.90
CA GLU A 170 -15.68 20.45 -7.02
C GLU A 170 -14.96 21.62 -7.69
N ALA A 171 -13.83 21.36 -8.35
CA ALA A 171 -13.09 22.38 -9.10
C ALA A 171 -13.95 22.99 -10.22
N ASP A 172 -14.67 22.16 -10.98
CA ASP A 172 -15.57 22.61 -12.05
C ASP A 172 -16.75 23.43 -11.50
N ALA A 173 -17.32 23.01 -10.37
CA ALA A 173 -18.41 23.73 -9.71
C ALA A 173 -17.94 25.09 -9.17
N GLU A 174 -16.75 25.17 -8.57
CA GLU A 174 -16.15 26.42 -8.14
C GLU A 174 -15.83 27.34 -9.32
N ALA A 175 -15.27 26.81 -10.40
CA ALA A 175 -14.96 27.58 -11.60
C ALA A 175 -16.24 28.20 -12.18
N LYS A 176 -17.31 27.41 -12.31
CA LYS A 176 -18.60 27.91 -12.80
C LYS A 176 -19.19 28.98 -11.88
N LYS A 177 -19.11 28.81 -10.56
CA LYS A 177 -19.58 29.82 -9.61
C LYS A 177 -18.83 31.14 -9.75
N ARG A 178 -17.50 31.09 -9.95
CA ARG A 178 -16.68 32.29 -10.18
C ARG A 178 -17.02 32.97 -11.49
N GLU A 179 -17.33 32.22 -12.55
CA GLU A 179 -17.79 32.78 -13.82
C GLU A 179 -19.15 33.49 -13.66
N ASP A 180 -20.10 32.87 -12.95
CA ASP A 180 -21.42 33.45 -12.68
C ASP A 180 -21.31 34.74 -11.83
N GLU A 181 -20.44 34.77 -10.81
CA GLU A 181 -20.18 35.95 -9.97
C GLU A 181 -19.52 37.10 -10.76
N GLN A 182 -18.54 36.80 -11.62
CA GLN A 182 -17.91 37.80 -12.50
C GLN A 182 -18.86 38.35 -13.57
N GLY A 183 -19.78 37.51 -14.07
CA GLY A 183 -20.84 37.93 -14.99
C GLY A 183 -21.82 38.90 -14.33
N GLN A 184 -22.25 38.61 -13.10
CA GLN A 184 -23.13 39.49 -12.33
C GLN A 184 -22.49 40.84 -11.99
N GLU A 185 -21.20 40.84 -11.63
CA GLU A 185 -20.49 42.08 -11.29
C GLU A 185 -20.35 43.02 -12.50
N LYS A 186 -20.10 42.47 -13.70
CA LYS A 186 -20.12 43.24 -14.96
C LYS A 186 -21.49 43.79 -15.31
N ASP A 187 -22.54 42.96 -15.20
CA ASP A 187 -23.91 43.39 -15.49
C ASP A 187 -24.37 44.52 -14.54
N ASP A 188 -23.90 44.52 -13.29
CA ASP A 188 -24.20 45.55 -12.31
C ASP A 188 -23.34 46.82 -12.49
N GLU A 189 -22.12 46.73 -13.00
CA GLU A 189 -21.31 47.90 -13.44
C GLU A 189 -21.94 48.59 -14.65
N ASP A 190 -22.28 47.83 -15.71
CA ASP A 190 -22.88 48.38 -16.93
C ASP A 190 -24.19 49.12 -16.64
N ARG A 191 -25.02 48.60 -15.71
CA ARG A 191 -26.25 49.28 -15.27
C ARG A 191 -25.99 50.57 -14.50
N ARG A 192 -24.92 50.67 -13.72
CA ARG A 192 -24.59 51.92 -13.00
C ARG A 192 -24.14 53.01 -13.94
N ASP A 193 -23.38 52.66 -14.98
CA ASP A 193 -22.90 53.62 -15.97
C ASP A 193 -24.05 54.16 -16.83
N GLU A 194 -25.01 53.31 -17.23
CA GLU A 194 -26.21 53.77 -17.94
C GLU A 194 -27.08 54.74 -17.13
N ASP A 195 -27.26 54.49 -15.82
CA ASP A 195 -28.06 55.37 -14.96
C ASP A 195 -27.32 56.65 -14.54
N GLY A 196 -25.99 56.61 -14.48
CA GLY A 196 -25.13 57.79 -14.31
C GLY A 196 -25.27 58.78 -15.47
N ASP A 197 -25.30 58.27 -16.70
CA ASP A 197 -25.38 59.10 -17.90
C ASP A 197 -26.79 59.71 -18.11
N ARG A 198 -27.84 58.97 -17.72
CA ARG A 198 -29.22 59.50 -17.70
C ARG A 198 -29.43 60.61 -16.66
N ARG A 199 -28.70 60.60 -15.54
CA ARG A 199 -28.73 61.69 -14.55
C ARG A 199 -27.91 62.91 -14.99
N SER A 200 -26.81 62.71 -15.71
CA SER A 200 -25.97 63.82 -16.21
C SER A 200 -26.68 64.61 -17.33
N GLY A 201 -27.37 63.93 -18.26
CA GLY A 201 -28.08 64.56 -19.37
C GLY A 201 -29.30 65.40 -18.95
N ARG A 202 -29.92 65.10 -17.81
CA ARG A 202 -31.08 65.85 -17.30
C ARG A 202 -30.71 67.18 -16.63
N ALA A 203 -29.46 67.34 -16.19
CA ALA A 203 -28.99 68.58 -15.57
C ALA A 203 -28.60 69.68 -16.59
N ALA A 204 -28.45 69.34 -17.88
CA ALA A 204 -28.05 70.28 -18.92
C ALA A 204 -29.24 70.97 -19.66
N GLN A 205 -30.48 70.73 -19.26
CA GLN A 205 -31.70 71.29 -19.89
C GLN A 205 -32.50 72.27 -19.00
N SER A 206 -31.94 72.76 -17.89
CA SER A 206 -32.52 73.85 -17.07
C SER A 206 -31.63 75.07 -17.11
#